data_AF-A0A2M7BH97-F1
#
_entry.id   AF-A0A2M7BH97-F1
#
_cell.length_a   1.000
_cell.length_b   1.000
_cell.length_c   1.000
_cell.angle_alpha   90.00
_cell.angle_beta   90.00
_cell.angle_gamma   90.00
#
_symmetry.space_group_name_H-M   'P 1'
#
loop_
_entity.id
_entity.type
_entity.pdbx_description
1 polymer ?
#
loop_
_entity_poly.entity_id
_entity_poly.type
_entity_poly.pdbx_seq_one_letter_code
_entity_poly.pdbx_strand_id
1 'polypeptide(L)'
;MTPLSTAKLVIFDYSGALSLEAPQFGRPANLVRALAESGLAKLGVATPETFWGKIVGPTWTLGSTTAIGYKCVMAQRIEALGLAPGVAGAEIAATSSRFVDLYLDHSRIDPRWRPMLENLAGDPGACVVIATDHYAEATETIIRYLHSWDIPARKTGEEAEPRFPAGNGRRPPFEKGETAPDSSVKNRELSPLFIANSADIGFWKADRRFWETVRLQLAITAIRSVLLIDDFGFNEGQGDSYGERARVEARQEKTLTGLEKAFQTAIETIPFFLKSGEQDREEVGAERIAETVRRIDRFLNSGGVTNNAP
;
A
#
# COMPACT_ATOMS: atom_id res chain seq x y z
N MET A 1 -11.44 -9.91 -19.95
CA MET A 1 -10.07 -9.95 -19.40
C MET A 1 -9.30 -11.09 -20.02
N THR A 2 -8.08 -10.84 -20.53
CA THR A 2 -7.17 -11.91 -20.96
C THR A 2 -6.59 -12.58 -19.71
N PRO A 3 -6.62 -13.92 -19.58
CA PRO A 3 -6.05 -14.61 -18.43
C PRO A 3 -4.57 -14.29 -18.25
N LEU A 4 -4.14 -14.01 -17.01
CA LEU A 4 -2.72 -13.89 -16.69
C LEU A 4 -2.15 -15.29 -16.46
N SER A 5 -1.25 -15.71 -17.34
CA SER A 5 -0.38 -16.87 -17.12
C SER A 5 0.95 -16.38 -16.53
N THR A 6 0.99 -16.16 -15.21
CA THR A 6 2.22 -15.81 -14.50
C THR A 6 2.78 -17.02 -13.76
N ALA A 7 4.11 -17.17 -13.71
CA ALA A 7 4.70 -18.19 -12.85
C ALA A 7 4.72 -17.76 -11.38
N LYS A 8 4.84 -16.45 -11.13
CA LYS A 8 5.13 -15.90 -9.80
C LYS A 8 4.23 -14.73 -9.46
N LEU A 9 3.69 -14.74 -8.24
CA LEU A 9 2.94 -13.62 -7.68
C LEU A 9 3.75 -12.99 -6.55
N VAL A 10 4.03 -11.69 -6.65
CA VAL A 10 4.70 -10.92 -5.59
C VAL A 10 3.69 -9.95 -4.98
N ILE A 11 3.49 -10.04 -3.68
CA ILE A 11 2.51 -9.26 -2.93
C ILE A 11 3.27 -8.38 -1.93
N PHE A 12 3.01 -7.08 -1.98
CA PHE A 12 3.52 -6.12 -1.01
C PHE A 12 2.37 -5.59 -0.15
N ASP A 13 2.59 -5.47 1.15
CA ASP A 13 1.83 -4.51 1.96
C ASP A 13 2.25 -3.08 1.65
N TYR A 14 1.33 -2.15 1.88
CA TYR A 14 1.59 -0.72 1.68
C TYR A 14 2.17 -0.06 2.93
N SER A 15 1.33 0.19 3.94
CA SER A 15 1.78 0.80 5.21
C SER A 15 2.77 -0.13 5.90
N GLY A 16 3.88 0.41 6.40
CA GLY A 16 4.87 -0.36 7.15
C GLY A 16 5.83 -1.20 6.29
N ALA A 17 5.54 -1.46 5.01
CA ALA A 17 6.44 -2.15 4.09
C ALA A 17 6.90 -1.26 2.93
N LEU A 18 5.98 -0.86 2.05
CA LEU A 18 6.28 0.09 0.96
C LEU A 18 6.41 1.52 1.46
N SER A 19 5.61 1.92 2.46
CA SER A 19 5.67 3.23 3.09
C SER A 19 6.08 3.10 4.56
N LEU A 20 7.32 3.50 4.88
CA LEU A 20 7.81 3.52 6.26
C LEU A 20 7.32 4.75 7.03
N GLU A 21 7.02 5.84 6.34
CA GLU A 21 6.53 7.08 6.96
C GLU A 21 5.06 6.95 7.42
N ALA A 22 4.26 6.10 6.78
CA ALA A 22 2.87 5.87 7.16
C ALA A 22 2.69 5.49 8.65
N PRO A 23 3.38 4.45 9.20
CA PRO A 23 3.32 4.16 10.63
C PRO A 23 4.05 5.21 11.50
N GLN A 24 5.09 5.88 10.96
CA GLN A 24 5.78 6.95 11.68
C GLN A 24 4.86 8.17 11.91
N PHE A 25 3.94 8.45 10.99
CA PHE A 25 2.95 9.52 11.12
C PHE A 25 2.05 9.31 12.35
N GLY A 26 1.68 8.06 12.63
CA GLY A 26 0.83 7.69 13.77
C GLY A 26 1.49 7.82 15.14
N ARG A 27 2.81 8.06 15.20
CA ARG A 27 3.55 8.19 16.47
C ARG A 27 3.09 9.42 17.26
N PRO A 28 3.08 9.37 18.61
CA PRO A 28 2.47 10.41 19.42
C PRO A 28 2.90 11.84 19.07
N ALA A 29 4.21 12.10 18.92
CA ALA A 29 4.70 13.45 18.62
C ALA A 29 4.30 13.93 17.21
N ASN A 30 4.41 13.06 16.20
CA ASN A 30 4.06 13.37 14.81
C ASN A 30 2.55 13.57 14.67
N LEU A 31 1.76 12.69 15.28
CA LEU A 31 0.31 12.76 15.28
C LEU A 31 -0.18 14.04 15.95
N VAL A 32 0.32 14.40 17.15
CA VAL A 32 -0.08 15.64 17.83
C VAL A 32 0.22 16.86 16.97
N ARG A 33 1.38 16.90 16.31
CA ARG A 33 1.72 17.97 15.37
C ARG A 33 0.74 18.03 14.19
N ALA A 34 0.46 16.90 13.54
CA ALA A 34 -0.48 16.83 12.43
C ALA A 34 -1.92 17.22 12.82
N LEU A 35 -2.37 16.85 14.02
CA LEU A 35 -3.67 17.26 14.57
C LEU A 35 -3.75 18.78 14.75
N ALA A 36 -2.66 19.41 15.20
CA ALA A 36 -2.58 20.86 15.33
C ALA A 36 -2.56 21.57 13.95
N GLU A 37 -1.70 21.10 13.04
CA GLU A 37 -1.52 21.69 11.69
C GLU A 37 -2.78 21.61 10.83
N SER A 38 -3.48 20.47 10.85
CA SER A 38 -4.74 20.30 10.12
C SER A 38 -5.90 21.15 10.66
N GLY A 39 -5.83 21.49 11.96
CA GLY A 39 -6.89 22.15 12.71
C GLY A 39 -7.79 21.20 13.52
N LEU A 40 -7.59 19.88 13.43
CA LEU A 40 -8.37 18.89 14.19
C LEU A 40 -8.28 19.09 15.70
N ALA A 41 -7.14 19.57 16.21
CA ALA A 41 -6.98 19.90 17.62
C ALA A 41 -8.00 20.97 18.09
N LYS A 42 -8.33 21.95 17.23
CA LYS A 42 -9.35 22.98 17.51
C LYS A 42 -10.77 22.43 17.48
N LEU A 43 -10.98 21.28 16.82
CA LEU A 43 -12.23 20.54 16.81
C LEU A 43 -12.34 19.52 17.95
N GLY A 44 -11.44 19.57 18.93
CA GLY A 44 -11.46 18.68 20.09
C GLY A 44 -10.72 17.35 19.89
N VAL A 45 -10.07 17.13 18.75
CA VAL A 45 -9.22 15.95 18.50
C VAL A 45 -7.76 16.35 18.68
N ALA A 46 -7.34 16.55 19.93
CA ALA A 46 -6.03 17.11 20.27
C ALA A 46 -5.00 16.09 20.77
N THR A 47 -5.42 14.86 21.10
CA THR A 47 -4.55 13.85 21.72
C THR A 47 -4.61 12.50 20.98
N PRO A 48 -3.54 11.69 21.02
CA PRO A 48 -3.55 10.35 20.45
C PRO A 48 -4.68 9.48 20.99
N GLU A 49 -5.02 9.59 22.28
CA GLU A 49 -6.10 8.80 22.89
C GLU A 49 -7.47 9.17 22.31
N THR A 50 -7.71 10.46 22.06
CA THR A 50 -8.95 10.90 21.42
C THR A 50 -8.98 10.44 19.96
N PHE A 51 -7.87 10.61 19.25
CA PHE A 51 -7.76 10.21 17.85
C PHE A 51 -7.96 8.70 17.66
N TRP A 52 -7.12 7.87 18.28
CA TRP A 52 -7.19 6.42 18.13
C TRP A 52 -8.44 5.83 18.80
N GLY A 53 -8.75 6.23 20.03
CA GLY A 53 -9.80 5.62 20.84
C GLY A 53 -11.22 6.08 20.48
N LYS A 54 -11.40 7.34 20.04
CA LYS A 54 -12.73 7.89 19.78
C LYS A 54 -13.04 8.11 18.30
N ILE A 55 -12.01 8.32 17.47
CA ILE A 55 -12.17 8.57 16.04
C ILE A 55 -11.87 7.31 15.23
N VAL A 56 -10.61 6.87 15.17
CA VAL A 56 -10.16 5.80 14.27
C VAL A 56 -10.71 4.43 14.67
N GLY A 57 -10.47 3.97 15.90
CA GLY A 57 -10.87 2.64 16.34
C GLY A 57 -12.35 2.33 16.10
N PRO A 58 -13.30 3.22 16.49
CA PRO A 58 -14.73 3.01 16.26
C PRO A 58 -15.17 3.08 14.79
N THR A 59 -14.38 3.71 13.91
CA THR A 59 -14.74 3.87 12.49
C THR A 59 -13.91 3.02 11.54
N TRP A 60 -12.89 2.32 12.05
CA TRP A 60 -11.92 1.57 11.27
C TRP A 60 -12.58 0.60 10.30
N THR A 61 -13.46 -0.29 10.79
CA THR A 61 -14.17 -1.24 9.92
C THR A 61 -14.95 -0.53 8.83
N LEU A 62 -15.78 0.46 9.18
CA LEU A 62 -16.59 1.18 8.20
C LEU A 62 -15.71 1.88 7.14
N GLY A 63 -14.64 2.56 7.56
CA GLY A 63 -13.77 3.32 6.67
C GLY A 63 -12.85 2.46 5.81
N SER A 64 -12.38 1.32 6.33
CA SER A 64 -11.40 0.45 5.65
C SER A 64 -12.03 -0.71 4.87
N THR A 65 -13.34 -0.93 4.95
CA THR A 65 -14.03 -1.96 4.14
C THR A 65 -15.17 -1.41 3.29
N THR A 66 -15.26 -0.09 3.14
CA THR A 66 -16.26 0.53 2.26
C THR A 66 -15.69 1.74 1.53
N ALA A 67 -16.39 2.17 0.48
CA ALA A 67 -16.03 3.34 -0.32
C ALA A 67 -16.26 4.69 0.41
N ILE A 68 -16.70 4.70 1.67
CA ILE A 68 -16.94 5.93 2.42
C ILE A 68 -15.65 6.76 2.62
N GLY A 69 -14.49 6.08 2.73
CA GLY A 69 -13.19 6.72 2.92
C GLY A 69 -12.95 7.32 4.31
N TYR A 70 -11.69 7.64 4.56
CA TYR A 70 -11.21 8.17 5.83
C TYR A 70 -11.77 9.56 6.13
N LYS A 71 -11.79 10.43 5.11
CA LYS A 71 -12.24 11.83 5.26
C LYS A 71 -13.66 11.89 5.80
N CYS A 72 -14.54 11.08 5.21
CA CYS A 72 -15.96 11.09 5.53
C CYS A 72 -16.23 10.48 6.92
N VAL A 73 -15.64 9.32 7.24
CA VAL A 73 -15.87 8.70 8.56
C VAL A 73 -15.31 9.55 9.70
N MET A 74 -14.18 10.23 9.48
CA MET A 74 -13.62 11.15 10.47
C MET A 74 -14.55 12.33 10.71
N ALA A 75 -15.01 13.00 9.66
CA ALA A 75 -15.90 14.16 9.77
C ALA A 75 -17.21 13.80 10.47
N GLN A 76 -17.88 12.74 10.02
CA GLN A 76 -19.12 12.25 10.62
C GLN A 76 -18.93 11.87 12.09
N ARG A 77 -17.77 11.30 12.44
CA ARG A 77 -17.49 10.90 13.81
C ARG A 77 -17.27 12.10 14.73
N ILE A 78 -16.58 13.14 14.25
CA ILE A 78 -16.38 14.38 15.01
C ILE A 78 -17.72 15.08 15.26
N GLU A 79 -18.57 15.16 14.23
CA GLU A 79 -19.94 15.69 14.32
C GLU A 79 -20.79 14.91 15.33
N ALA A 80 -20.83 13.58 15.21
CA ALA A 80 -21.64 12.71 16.07
C ALA A 80 -21.22 12.77 17.55
N LEU A 81 -19.95 13.03 17.83
CA LEU A 81 -19.43 13.20 19.19
C LEU A 81 -19.67 14.60 19.76
N GLY A 82 -20.10 15.56 18.94
CA GLY A 82 -20.33 16.94 19.37
C GLY A 82 -19.07 17.62 19.90
N LEU A 83 -17.87 17.25 19.42
CA LEU A 83 -16.60 17.74 19.94
C LEU A 83 -16.36 19.23 19.65
N ALA A 84 -17.04 19.76 18.63
CA ALA A 84 -16.92 21.14 18.18
C ALA A 84 -18.30 21.81 18.10
N PRO A 85 -18.96 22.09 19.24
CA PRO A 85 -20.31 22.66 19.24
C PRO A 85 -20.32 24.03 18.55
N GLY A 86 -21.28 24.23 17.64
CA GLY A 86 -21.45 25.47 16.88
C GLY A 86 -20.53 25.61 15.66
N VAL A 87 -19.62 24.66 15.41
CA VAL A 87 -18.86 24.60 14.15
C VAL A 87 -19.74 23.99 13.06
N ALA A 88 -19.77 24.61 11.89
CA ALA A 88 -20.53 24.10 10.75
C ALA A 88 -19.91 22.79 10.23
N GLY A 89 -20.75 21.82 9.82
CA GLY A 89 -20.28 20.53 9.31
C GLY A 89 -19.32 20.63 8.12
N ALA A 90 -19.49 21.64 7.26
CA ALA A 90 -18.57 21.90 6.15
C ALA A 90 -17.14 22.22 6.63
N GLU A 91 -16.98 22.91 7.75
CA GLU A 91 -15.66 23.20 8.34
C GLU A 91 -15.05 21.96 8.98
N ILE A 92 -15.87 21.10 9.60
CA ILE A 92 -15.42 19.81 10.12
C ILE A 92 -14.92 18.93 8.97
N ALA A 93 -15.70 18.81 7.89
CA ALA A 93 -15.32 18.08 6.70
C ALA A 93 -14.03 18.60 6.05
N ALA A 94 -13.89 19.93 5.91
CA ALA A 94 -12.67 20.53 5.38
C ALA A 94 -11.44 20.25 6.26
N THR A 95 -11.60 20.33 7.59
CA THR A 95 -10.53 20.04 8.56
C THR A 95 -10.12 18.57 8.52
N SER A 96 -11.09 17.65 8.50
CA SER A 96 -10.84 16.22 8.33
C SER A 96 -10.14 15.92 7.01
N SER A 97 -10.54 16.57 5.91
CA SER A 97 -9.85 16.42 4.61
C SER A 97 -8.39 16.83 4.72
N ARG A 98 -8.09 18.01 5.26
CA ARG A 98 -6.70 18.49 5.41
C ARG A 98 -5.82 17.52 6.19
N PHE A 99 -6.35 16.93 7.27
CA PHE A 99 -5.61 15.93 8.03
C PHE A 99 -5.34 14.66 7.22
N VAL A 100 -6.35 14.13 6.53
CA VAL A 100 -6.18 12.91 5.70
C VAL A 100 -5.24 13.16 4.54
N ASP A 101 -5.33 14.33 3.90
CA ASP A 101 -4.41 14.72 2.82
C ASP A 101 -2.97 14.79 3.35
N LEU A 102 -2.76 15.41 4.52
CA LEU A 102 -1.45 15.44 5.18
C LEU A 102 -0.93 14.02 5.50
N TYR A 103 -1.77 13.13 5.99
CA TYR A 103 -1.40 11.74 6.25
C TYR A 103 -0.99 10.99 4.96
N LEU A 104 -1.76 11.14 3.88
CA LEU A 104 -1.47 10.48 2.60
C LEU A 104 -0.24 11.06 1.89
N ASP A 105 0.03 12.35 2.09
CA ASP A 105 1.26 13.00 1.64
C ASP A 105 2.50 12.45 2.37
N HIS A 106 2.36 12.03 3.62
CA HIS A 106 3.38 11.32 4.40
C HIS A 106 3.34 9.80 4.24
N SER A 107 2.40 9.24 3.47
CA SER A 107 2.31 7.80 3.25
C SER A 107 3.02 7.36 1.97
N ARG A 108 4.01 8.12 1.49
CA ARG A 108 4.67 7.84 0.19
C ARG A 108 5.33 6.48 0.17
N ILE A 109 5.38 5.85 -1.01
CA ILE A 109 6.26 4.70 -1.22
C ILE A 109 7.71 5.18 -1.07
N ASP A 110 8.47 4.48 -0.26
CA ASP A 110 9.89 4.77 -0.04
C ASP A 110 10.64 4.70 -1.38
N PRO A 111 11.33 5.77 -1.82
CA PRO A 111 12.00 5.81 -3.12
C PRO A 111 13.04 4.69 -3.32
N ARG A 112 13.56 4.11 -2.24
CA ARG A 112 14.50 2.97 -2.32
C ARG A 112 13.85 1.71 -2.91
N TRP A 113 12.51 1.60 -2.92
CA TRP A 113 11.79 0.53 -3.60
C TRP A 113 11.75 0.68 -5.12
N ARG A 114 11.90 1.90 -5.64
CA ARG A 114 11.67 2.21 -7.06
C ARG A 114 12.40 1.27 -8.03
N PRO A 115 13.72 1.00 -7.90
CA PRO A 115 14.41 0.13 -8.85
C PRO A 115 13.84 -1.30 -8.91
N MET A 116 13.42 -1.82 -7.76
CA MET A 116 12.80 -3.15 -7.68
C MET A 116 11.40 -3.17 -8.31
N LEU A 117 10.58 -2.16 -8.04
CA LEU A 117 9.23 -2.06 -8.61
C LEU A 117 9.28 -1.87 -10.14
N GLU A 118 10.23 -1.08 -10.65
CA GLU A 118 10.49 -0.96 -12.09
C GLU A 118 10.91 -2.31 -12.71
N ASN A 119 11.82 -3.03 -12.05
CA ASN A 119 12.26 -4.35 -12.52
C ASN A 119 11.11 -5.36 -12.56
N LEU A 120 10.29 -5.42 -11.50
CA LEU A 120 9.12 -6.29 -11.43
C LEU A 120 8.06 -5.92 -12.48
N ALA A 121 7.81 -4.63 -12.72
CA ALA A 121 6.91 -4.18 -13.78
C ALA A 121 7.40 -4.61 -15.16
N GLY A 122 8.72 -4.69 -15.37
CA GLY A 122 9.30 -5.19 -16.61
C GLY A 122 9.30 -6.72 -16.75
N ASP A 123 9.07 -7.49 -15.69
CA ASP A 123 9.18 -8.95 -15.72
C ASP A 123 7.85 -9.62 -16.14
N PRO A 124 7.75 -10.20 -17.36
CA PRO A 124 6.53 -10.89 -17.79
C PRO A 124 6.27 -12.19 -17.02
N GLY A 125 7.26 -12.71 -16.28
CA GLY A 125 7.13 -13.88 -15.42
C GLY A 125 6.58 -13.59 -14.03
N ALA A 126 6.41 -12.30 -13.69
CA ALA A 126 5.91 -11.85 -12.40
C ALA A 126 4.58 -11.10 -12.55
N CYS A 127 3.69 -11.31 -11.59
CA CYS A 127 2.54 -10.45 -11.35
C CYS A 127 2.73 -9.79 -9.99
N VAL A 128 2.52 -8.48 -9.91
CA VAL A 128 2.72 -7.73 -8.66
C VAL A 128 1.39 -7.20 -8.16
N VAL A 129 1.13 -7.41 -6.87
CA VAL A 129 -0.03 -6.85 -6.16
C VAL A 129 0.46 -6.06 -4.97
N ILE A 130 -0.05 -4.84 -4.79
CA ILE A 130 0.04 -4.11 -3.54
C ILE A 130 -1.29 -4.35 -2.82
N ALA A 131 -1.26 -5.17 -1.78
CA ALA A 131 -2.42 -5.58 -0.99
C ALA A 131 -2.40 -4.88 0.37
N THR A 132 -3.42 -4.07 0.67
CA THR A 132 -3.42 -3.26 1.89
C THR A 132 -4.78 -3.22 2.57
N ASP A 133 -4.76 -3.22 3.91
CA ASP A 133 -5.92 -2.89 4.73
C ASP A 133 -5.90 -1.38 4.98
N HIS A 134 -6.62 -0.61 4.17
CA HIS A 134 -6.56 0.85 4.23
C HIS A 134 -7.91 1.48 3.85
N TYR A 135 -8.01 2.79 3.99
CA TYR A 135 -9.16 3.58 3.56
C TYR A 135 -9.18 3.74 2.04
N ALA A 136 -10.35 4.10 1.50
CA ALA A 136 -10.57 4.21 0.05
C ALA A 136 -9.58 5.15 -0.66
N GLU A 137 -9.18 6.25 -0.01
CA GLU A 137 -8.27 7.24 -0.58
C GLU A 137 -6.85 6.70 -0.84
N ALA A 138 -6.45 5.58 -0.23
CA ALA A 138 -5.13 5.00 -0.44
C ALA A 138 -4.94 4.46 -1.87
N THR A 139 -5.99 3.94 -2.51
CA THR A 139 -5.88 3.32 -3.83
C THR A 139 -5.36 4.32 -4.87
N GLU A 140 -6.02 5.47 -5.00
CA GLU A 140 -5.60 6.53 -5.91
C GLU A 140 -4.26 7.15 -5.52
N THR A 141 -3.98 7.21 -4.22
CA THR A 141 -2.70 7.72 -3.71
C THR A 141 -1.54 6.83 -4.17
N ILE A 142 -1.66 5.51 -4.00
CA ILE A 142 -0.64 4.54 -4.41
C ILE A 142 -0.45 4.58 -5.93
N ILE A 143 -1.55 4.59 -6.70
CA ILE A 143 -1.51 4.67 -8.16
C ILE A 143 -0.76 5.93 -8.62
N ARG A 144 -1.09 7.09 -8.04
CA ARG A 144 -0.43 8.36 -8.37
C ARG A 144 1.07 8.34 -8.09
N TYR A 145 1.49 7.74 -6.97
CA TYR A 145 2.92 7.61 -6.67
C TYR A 145 3.64 6.73 -7.70
N LEU A 146 3.07 5.58 -8.07
CA LEU A 146 3.67 4.70 -9.07
C LEU A 146 3.72 5.35 -10.46
N HIS A 147 2.64 6.05 -10.86
CA HIS A 147 2.61 6.80 -12.11
C HIS A 147 3.65 7.93 -12.14
N SER A 148 3.99 8.53 -11.00
CA SER A 148 5.07 9.54 -10.92
C SER A 148 6.46 8.98 -11.21
N TRP A 149 6.61 7.64 -11.20
CA TRP A 149 7.82 6.92 -11.62
C TRP A 149 7.66 6.24 -12.98
N ASP A 150 6.61 6.57 -13.75
CA ASP A 150 6.25 5.91 -15.00
C ASP A 150 6.01 4.39 -14.86
N ILE A 151 5.70 3.91 -13.65
CA ILE A 151 5.30 2.52 -13.41
C ILE A 151 3.78 2.43 -13.59
N PRO A 152 3.28 1.65 -14.58
CA PRO A 152 1.84 1.49 -14.75
C PRO A 152 1.25 0.79 -13.51
N ALA A 153 0.16 1.34 -13.01
CA ALA A 153 -0.58 0.79 -11.88
C ALA A 153 -2.08 1.01 -12.05
N ARG A 154 -2.88 0.09 -11.52
CA ARG A 154 -4.35 0.17 -11.52
C ARG A 154 -4.95 -0.66 -10.39
N LYS A 155 -6.21 -0.39 -10.06
CA LYS A 155 -6.96 -1.19 -9.09
C LYS A 155 -7.27 -2.60 -9.63
N THR A 156 -7.34 -3.59 -8.76
CA THR A 156 -7.78 -4.94 -9.16
C THR A 156 -9.22 -4.92 -9.65
N GLY A 157 -9.50 -5.64 -10.75
CA GLY A 157 -10.84 -5.73 -11.32
C GLY A 157 -11.23 -4.57 -12.25
N GLU A 158 -10.39 -3.53 -12.36
CA GLU A 158 -10.55 -2.53 -13.40
C GLU A 158 -10.13 -3.09 -14.77
N GLU A 159 -10.96 -2.86 -15.77
CA GLU A 159 -10.60 -3.17 -17.15
C GLU A 159 -9.38 -2.34 -17.57
N ALA A 160 -8.61 -2.86 -18.54
CA ALA A 160 -7.57 -2.02 -19.11
C ALA A 160 -8.28 -0.90 -19.88
N GLU A 161 -8.02 0.36 -19.51
CA GLU A 161 -8.36 1.50 -20.37
C GLU A 161 -7.92 1.15 -21.80
N PRO A 162 -8.77 1.33 -22.82
CA PRO A 162 -8.37 1.09 -24.20
C PRO A 162 -7.11 1.91 -24.45
N ARG A 163 -6.01 1.24 -24.84
CA ARG A 163 -4.76 1.91 -25.24
C ARG A 163 -5.13 2.96 -26.29
N PHE A 164 -5.20 4.23 -25.91
CA PHE A 164 -5.37 5.30 -26.89
C PHE A 164 -4.22 5.15 -27.90
N PRO A 165 -4.48 5.08 -29.21
CA PRO A 165 -3.41 5.03 -30.19
C PRO A 165 -2.55 6.28 -29.98
N ALA A 166 -1.23 6.10 -29.92
CA ALA A 166 -0.25 7.16 -29.69
C ALA A 166 -0.63 8.43 -30.47
N GLY A 167 -1.24 9.37 -29.76
CA GLY A 167 -1.70 10.62 -30.33
C GLY A 167 -0.50 11.49 -30.62
N ASN A 168 -0.21 11.69 -31.91
CA ASN A 168 0.63 12.77 -32.39
C ASN A 168 0.15 14.10 -31.78
N GLY A 169 0.91 14.71 -30.86
CA GLY A 169 0.65 16.11 -30.52
C GLY A 169 1.22 16.63 -29.19
N ARG A 170 2.41 17.24 -29.30
CA ARG A 170 2.95 18.33 -28.47
C ARG A 170 3.24 18.04 -26.98
N ARG A 171 4.50 17.68 -26.72
CA ARG A 171 5.18 17.99 -25.44
C ARG A 171 5.34 19.52 -25.28
N PRO A 172 5.18 20.08 -24.07
CA PRO A 172 5.59 21.46 -23.77
C PRO A 172 7.13 21.58 -23.80
N PRO A 173 7.68 22.78 -24.08
CA PRO A 173 9.12 22.96 -24.19
C PRO A 173 9.73 23.01 -22.79
N PHE A 174 10.45 21.95 -22.41
CA PHE A 174 11.42 22.03 -21.31
C PHE A 174 12.74 22.56 -21.85
N GLU A 175 13.28 23.53 -21.12
CA GLU A 175 14.50 24.26 -21.42
C GLU A 175 15.74 23.36 -21.44
N LYS A 176 16.69 23.78 -22.26
CA LYS A 176 17.93 23.08 -22.61
C LYS A 176 18.88 22.98 -21.41
N GLY A 177 19.42 21.79 -21.22
CA GLY A 177 20.78 21.64 -20.68
C GLY A 177 20.95 20.47 -19.74
N GLU A 178 20.93 19.24 -20.25
CA GLU A 178 21.70 18.14 -19.66
C GLU A 178 21.82 17.00 -20.68
N THR A 179 23.04 16.50 -20.82
CA THR A 179 23.44 15.48 -21.77
C THR A 179 22.70 14.16 -21.52
N ALA A 180 22.02 13.67 -22.56
CA ALA A 180 21.28 12.42 -22.53
C ALA A 180 22.16 11.22 -22.10
N PRO A 181 21.72 10.40 -21.13
CA PRO A 181 22.26 9.06 -20.97
C PRO A 181 21.77 8.18 -22.12
N ASP A 182 22.67 7.30 -22.54
CA ASP A 182 22.57 6.24 -23.54
C ASP A 182 21.14 5.69 -23.77
N SER A 183 20.62 5.94 -24.98
CA SER A 183 19.28 5.57 -25.46
C SER A 183 19.15 4.09 -25.85
N SER A 184 19.75 3.19 -25.06
CA SER A 184 19.79 1.74 -25.37
C SER A 184 18.75 0.90 -24.61
N VAL A 185 17.93 1.48 -23.73
CA VAL A 185 16.77 0.80 -23.12
C VAL A 185 15.55 0.94 -24.03
N LYS A 186 15.53 0.16 -25.12
CA LYS A 186 14.36 0.05 -26.01
C LYS A 186 13.18 -0.57 -25.28
N ASN A 187 12.04 0.13 -25.24
CA ASN A 187 10.65 -0.35 -25.16
C ASN A 187 10.44 -1.72 -24.51
N ARG A 188 10.66 -1.85 -23.19
CA ARG A 188 10.07 -2.96 -22.45
C ARG A 188 8.63 -2.55 -22.14
N GLU A 189 7.64 -3.22 -22.74
CA GLU A 189 6.25 -3.00 -22.32
C GLU A 189 6.14 -3.39 -20.84
N LEU A 190 5.88 -2.40 -19.99
CA LEU A 190 5.71 -2.62 -18.55
C LEU A 190 4.33 -3.23 -18.29
N SER A 191 4.31 -4.29 -17.49
CA SER A 191 3.10 -4.85 -16.92
C SER A 191 2.61 -3.97 -15.78
N PRO A 192 1.29 -3.74 -15.65
CA PRO A 192 0.77 -2.94 -14.56
C PRO A 192 0.91 -3.66 -13.21
N LEU A 193 1.27 -2.90 -12.19
CA LEU A 193 1.10 -3.28 -10.79
C LEU A 193 -0.39 -3.17 -10.42
N PHE A 194 -0.88 -4.11 -9.62
CA PHE A 194 -2.28 -4.13 -9.22
C PHE A 194 -2.47 -3.71 -7.77
N ILE A 195 -3.45 -2.85 -7.49
CA ILE A 195 -3.78 -2.40 -6.14
C ILE A 195 -5.00 -3.14 -5.63
N ALA A 196 -4.85 -3.88 -4.54
CA ALA A 196 -5.90 -4.59 -3.84
C ALA A 196 -6.09 -3.96 -2.45
N ASN A 197 -7.02 -3.01 -2.35
CA ASN A 197 -7.31 -2.32 -1.09
C ASN A 197 -8.58 -2.91 -0.45
N SER A 198 -8.56 -3.09 0.87
CA SER A 198 -9.72 -3.60 1.62
C SER A 198 -10.96 -2.73 1.46
N ALA A 199 -10.80 -1.41 1.34
CA ALA A 199 -11.93 -0.49 1.15
C ALA A 199 -12.64 -0.68 -0.20
N ASP A 200 -11.89 -1.14 -1.19
CA ASP A 200 -12.40 -1.45 -2.52
C ASP A 200 -13.01 -2.85 -2.62
N ILE A 201 -12.44 -3.80 -1.89
CA ILE A 201 -12.81 -5.22 -1.95
C ILE A 201 -13.94 -5.54 -0.96
N GLY A 202 -14.05 -4.80 0.14
CA GLY A 202 -15.04 -5.02 1.20
C GLY A 202 -14.61 -5.98 2.31
N PHE A 203 -13.37 -6.47 2.27
CA PHE A 203 -12.82 -7.44 3.22
C PHE A 203 -11.38 -7.06 3.58
N TRP A 204 -10.94 -7.38 4.79
CA TRP A 204 -9.53 -7.23 5.17
C TRP A 204 -8.68 -8.41 4.68
N LYS A 205 -7.37 -8.23 4.59
CA LYS A 205 -6.38 -9.28 4.25
C LYS A 205 -6.48 -10.51 5.14
N ALA A 206 -6.89 -10.35 6.40
CA ALA A 206 -7.09 -11.47 7.31
C ALA A 206 -8.34 -12.32 6.98
N ASP A 207 -9.24 -11.83 6.13
CA ASP A 207 -10.41 -12.56 5.65
C ASP A 207 -10.10 -13.25 4.32
N ARG A 208 -10.39 -14.54 4.23
CA ARG A 208 -10.16 -15.34 3.01
C ARG A 208 -10.84 -14.75 1.77
N ARG A 209 -12.01 -14.12 1.93
CA ARG A 209 -12.78 -13.54 0.81
C ARG A 209 -12.03 -12.42 0.10
N PHE A 210 -11.13 -11.73 0.80
CA PHE A 210 -10.24 -10.75 0.19
C PHE A 210 -9.39 -11.40 -0.89
N TRP A 211 -8.66 -12.47 -0.54
CA TRP A 211 -7.75 -13.15 -1.46
C TRP A 211 -8.45 -13.89 -2.59
N GLU A 212 -9.63 -14.46 -2.32
CA GLU A 212 -10.48 -15.04 -3.38
C GLU A 212 -10.91 -13.98 -4.39
N THR A 213 -11.30 -12.80 -3.92
CA THR A 213 -11.67 -11.68 -4.78
C THR A 213 -10.46 -11.20 -5.60
N VAL A 214 -9.28 -11.06 -4.98
CA VAL A 214 -8.04 -10.70 -5.68
C VAL A 214 -7.69 -11.73 -6.76
N ARG A 215 -7.74 -13.02 -6.45
CA ARG A 215 -7.46 -14.08 -7.43
C ARG A 215 -8.42 -14.02 -8.63
N LEU A 216 -9.71 -13.81 -8.38
CA LEU A 216 -10.73 -13.68 -9.42
C LEU A 216 -10.50 -12.44 -10.28
N GLN A 217 -10.26 -11.28 -9.64
CA GLN A 217 -10.05 -10.00 -10.32
C GLN A 217 -8.76 -9.93 -11.12
N LEU A 218 -7.72 -10.69 -10.75
CA LEU A 218 -6.51 -10.79 -11.55
C LEU A 218 -6.63 -11.80 -12.70
N ALA A 219 -7.73 -12.55 -12.77
CA ALA A 219 -7.96 -13.62 -13.75
C ALA A 219 -6.78 -14.59 -13.86
N ILE A 220 -6.15 -14.93 -12.72
CA ILE A 220 -4.94 -15.75 -12.71
C ILE A 220 -5.33 -17.23 -12.79
N THR A 221 -4.92 -17.88 -13.88
CA THR A 221 -5.26 -19.29 -14.15
C THR A 221 -4.21 -20.27 -13.67
N ALA A 222 -2.97 -19.81 -13.48
CA ALA A 222 -1.88 -20.62 -12.94
C ALA A 222 -0.93 -19.72 -12.15
N ILE A 223 -0.57 -20.13 -10.92
CA ILE A 223 0.53 -19.56 -10.12
C ILE A 223 1.34 -20.74 -9.62
N ARG A 224 2.67 -20.66 -9.75
CA ARG A 224 3.56 -21.68 -9.20
C ARG A 224 4.00 -21.32 -7.80
N SER A 225 4.30 -20.05 -7.55
CA SER A 225 4.75 -19.58 -6.24
C SER A 225 4.24 -18.18 -5.94
N VAL A 226 4.01 -17.92 -4.64
CA VAL A 226 3.61 -16.60 -4.13
C VAL A 226 4.66 -16.15 -3.12
N LEU A 227 5.04 -14.87 -3.21
CA LEU A 227 5.88 -14.18 -2.23
C LEU A 227 5.06 -13.06 -1.58
N LEU A 228 4.94 -13.07 -0.26
CA LEU A 228 4.31 -12.01 0.52
C LEU A 228 5.37 -11.20 1.29
N ILE A 229 5.36 -9.89 1.13
CA ILE A 229 6.15 -8.92 1.88
C ILE A 229 5.18 -8.08 2.70
N ASP A 230 5.15 -8.27 4.00
CA ASP A 230 4.13 -7.67 4.87
C ASP A 230 4.74 -7.44 6.26
N ASP A 231 4.42 -6.31 6.88
CA ASP A 231 4.82 -6.03 8.25
C ASP A 231 3.75 -6.48 9.27
N PHE A 232 2.57 -6.87 8.80
CA PHE A 232 1.41 -7.31 9.57
C PHE A 232 0.96 -6.30 10.65
N GLY A 233 1.31 -5.02 10.50
CA GLY A 233 1.14 -3.97 11.50
C GLY A 233 2.21 -3.94 12.61
N PHE A 234 3.30 -4.69 12.47
CA PHE A 234 4.40 -4.71 13.44
C PHE A 234 5.10 -3.36 13.56
N ASN A 235 5.16 -2.59 12.47
CA ASN A 235 5.88 -1.32 12.47
C ASN A 235 5.04 -0.16 13.03
N GLU A 236 3.77 -0.39 13.39
CA GLU A 236 2.90 0.62 14.00
C GLU A 236 3.35 1.04 15.41
N GLY A 237 3.06 2.29 15.76
CA GLY A 237 3.48 2.91 17.02
C GLY A 237 2.73 2.40 18.26
N GLN A 238 3.31 2.62 19.44
CA GLN A 238 2.62 2.36 20.72
C GLN A 238 1.34 3.20 20.85
N GLY A 239 0.25 2.56 21.25
CA GLY A 239 -1.07 3.19 21.38
C GLY A 239 -1.99 2.96 20.18
N ASP A 240 -1.46 2.49 19.05
CA ASP A 240 -2.27 1.92 17.99
C ASP A 240 -2.61 0.46 18.32
N SER A 241 -3.89 0.18 18.55
CA SER A 241 -4.38 -1.18 18.79
C SER A 241 -4.18 -2.12 17.60
N TYR A 242 -3.87 -1.58 16.41
CA TYR A 242 -3.53 -2.34 15.21
C TYR A 242 -2.16 -3.02 15.33
N GLY A 243 -1.22 -2.45 16.09
CA GLY A 243 0.16 -2.95 16.29
C GLY A 243 0.38 -3.84 17.53
N GLU A 244 -0.69 -4.24 18.24
CA GLU A 244 -0.57 -5.13 19.39
C GLU A 244 0.03 -6.49 18.97
N ARG A 245 1.17 -6.92 19.56
CA ARG A 245 1.92 -8.11 19.11
C ARG A 245 1.08 -9.39 18.96
N ALA A 246 0.22 -9.69 19.93
CA ALA A 246 -0.67 -10.86 19.84
C ALA A 246 -1.65 -10.76 18.66
N ARG A 247 -2.07 -9.55 18.29
CA ARG A 247 -2.89 -9.31 17.10
C ARG A 247 -2.06 -9.39 15.82
N VAL A 248 -0.82 -8.94 15.83
CA VAL A 248 0.11 -9.07 14.68
C VAL A 248 0.32 -10.54 14.33
N GLU A 249 0.64 -11.38 15.31
CA GLU A 249 0.81 -12.83 15.11
C GLU A 249 -0.47 -13.49 14.58
N ALA A 250 -1.63 -13.19 15.20
CA ALA A 250 -2.91 -13.72 14.74
C ALA A 250 -3.30 -13.22 13.33
N ARG A 251 -2.95 -11.97 12.99
CA ARG A 251 -3.18 -11.39 11.66
C ARG A 251 -2.29 -12.06 10.63
N GLN A 252 -1.02 -12.31 10.96
CA GLN A 252 -0.09 -13.05 10.11
C GLN A 252 -0.63 -14.45 9.81
N GLU A 253 -0.99 -15.23 10.84
CA GLU A 253 -1.52 -16.58 10.66
C GLU A 253 -2.77 -16.62 9.76
N LYS A 254 -3.74 -15.74 10.03
CA LYS A 254 -4.99 -15.65 9.25
C LYS A 254 -4.74 -15.24 7.81
N THR A 255 -3.86 -14.27 7.59
CA THR A 255 -3.50 -13.77 6.25
C THR A 255 -2.85 -14.87 5.43
N LEU A 256 -1.85 -15.56 5.99
CA LEU A 256 -1.17 -16.66 5.31
C LEU A 256 -2.13 -17.82 5.02
N THR A 257 -2.96 -18.20 5.98
CA THR A 257 -3.98 -19.26 5.80
C THR A 257 -4.99 -18.89 4.71
N GLY A 258 -5.44 -17.63 4.69
CA GLY A 258 -6.36 -17.12 3.66
C GLY A 258 -5.74 -17.16 2.28
N LEU A 259 -4.48 -16.71 2.17
CA LEU A 259 -3.72 -16.66 0.93
C LEU A 259 -3.41 -18.06 0.39
N GLU A 260 -2.94 -18.99 1.22
CA GLU A 260 -2.70 -20.40 0.86
C GLU A 260 -3.97 -21.06 0.32
N LYS A 261 -5.11 -20.87 1.00
CA LYS A 261 -6.40 -21.43 0.58
C LYS A 261 -6.89 -20.82 -0.73
N ALA A 262 -6.73 -19.52 -0.91
CA ALA A 262 -7.17 -18.82 -2.10
C ALA A 262 -6.33 -19.21 -3.33
N PHE A 263 -5.01 -19.31 -3.18
CA PHE A 263 -4.08 -19.56 -4.31
C PHE A 263 -3.65 -21.02 -4.48
N GLN A 264 -3.95 -21.90 -3.51
CA GLN A 264 -3.66 -23.34 -3.56
C GLN A 264 -2.18 -23.66 -3.84
N THR A 265 -1.29 -22.83 -3.31
CA THR A 265 0.16 -23.01 -3.42
C THR A 265 0.85 -22.55 -2.14
N ALA A 266 2.10 -22.98 -1.95
CA ALA A 266 2.93 -22.55 -0.84
C ALA A 266 3.24 -21.05 -0.95
N ILE A 267 3.20 -20.36 0.20
CA ILE A 267 3.50 -18.94 0.31
C ILE A 267 4.89 -18.79 0.93
N GLU A 268 5.82 -18.18 0.20
CA GLU A 268 7.03 -17.63 0.80
C GLU A 268 6.70 -16.29 1.44
N THR A 269 7.16 -16.06 2.67
CA THR A 269 6.92 -14.80 3.39
C THR A 269 8.23 -14.11 3.74
N ILE A 270 8.28 -12.79 3.55
CA ILE A 270 9.31 -11.89 4.05
C ILE A 270 8.66 -10.96 5.08
N PRO A 271 8.68 -11.30 6.38
CA PRO A 271 8.11 -10.42 7.40
C PRO A 271 8.92 -9.13 7.48
N PHE A 272 8.35 -7.99 7.12
CA PHE A 272 9.03 -6.70 7.01
C PHE A 272 9.09 -5.99 8.37
N PHE A 273 9.79 -6.58 9.32
CA PHE A 273 9.87 -6.04 10.69
C PHE A 273 11.11 -5.17 10.85
N LEU A 274 10.92 -3.91 11.26
CA LEU A 274 12.00 -3.03 11.66
C LEU A 274 12.45 -3.36 13.10
N LYS A 275 13.72 -3.13 13.42
CA LYS A 275 14.21 -3.39 14.78
C LYS A 275 13.50 -2.48 15.78
N SER A 276 13.03 -3.07 16.87
CA SER A 276 12.34 -2.34 17.95
C SER A 276 13.26 -1.28 18.56
N GLY A 277 12.78 -0.05 18.65
CA GLY A 277 13.53 1.10 19.16
C GLY A 277 14.41 1.79 18.11
N GLU A 278 14.46 1.27 16.88
CA GLU A 278 15.27 1.84 15.80
C GLU A 278 14.44 2.20 14.56
N GLN A 279 13.11 2.15 14.65
CA GLN A 279 12.22 2.44 13.53
C GLN A 279 12.29 3.92 13.08
N ASP A 280 12.83 4.80 13.94
CA ASP A 280 13.35 6.17 13.71
C ASP A 280 14.43 6.32 12.64
N ARG A 281 15.24 5.29 12.49
CA ARG A 281 16.53 5.40 11.82
C ARG A 281 16.36 5.08 10.35
N GLU A 282 16.59 6.08 9.51
CA GLU A 282 16.55 5.94 8.05
C GLU A 282 17.42 4.77 7.57
N GLU A 283 18.60 4.58 8.20
CA GLU A 283 19.52 3.50 7.84
C GLU A 283 18.92 2.11 8.07
N VAL A 284 18.12 1.94 9.13
CA VAL A 284 17.48 0.64 9.44
C VAL A 284 16.40 0.33 8.40
N GLY A 285 15.63 1.34 7.98
CA GLY A 285 14.73 1.22 6.84
C GLY A 285 15.47 0.84 5.56
N ALA A 286 16.59 1.51 5.27
CA ALA A 286 17.40 1.27 4.07
C ALA A 286 17.98 -0.14 4.02
N GLU A 287 18.57 -0.61 5.12
CA GLU A 287 19.08 -1.97 5.27
C GLU A 287 17.97 -3.01 5.07
N ARG A 288 16.79 -2.75 5.64
CA ARG A 288 15.65 -3.66 5.55
C ARG A 288 15.08 -3.76 4.14
N ILE A 289 14.95 -2.64 3.42
CA ILE A 289 14.57 -2.65 2.00
C ILE A 289 15.62 -3.40 1.19
N ALA A 290 16.91 -3.09 1.36
CA ALA A 290 17.98 -3.74 0.61
C ALA A 290 18.02 -5.26 0.82
N GLU A 291 17.82 -5.73 2.05
CA GLU A 291 17.72 -7.17 2.33
C GLU A 291 16.47 -7.80 1.71
N THR A 292 15.34 -7.11 1.76
CA THR A 292 14.10 -7.61 1.18
C THR A 292 14.20 -7.70 -0.35
N VAL A 293 14.82 -6.71 -1.02
CA VAL A 293 15.13 -6.72 -2.45
C VAL A 293 15.96 -7.96 -2.81
N ARG A 294 17.05 -8.25 -2.09
CA ARG A 294 17.86 -9.46 -2.33
C ARG A 294 17.05 -10.76 -2.21
N ARG A 295 16.06 -10.80 -1.32
CA ARG A 295 15.17 -11.96 -1.16
C ARG A 295 14.18 -12.07 -2.32
N ILE A 296 13.61 -10.95 -2.77
CA ILE A 296 12.77 -10.91 -3.98
C ILE A 296 13.56 -11.40 -5.19
N ASP A 297 14.79 -10.93 -5.39
CA ASP A 297 15.64 -11.39 -6.50
C ASP A 297 15.87 -12.92 -6.44
N ARG A 298 16.15 -13.48 -5.27
CA ARG A 298 16.29 -14.93 -5.11
C ARG A 298 14.99 -15.67 -5.43
N PHE A 299 13.85 -15.15 -5.00
CA PHE A 299 12.55 -15.71 -5.32
C PHE A 299 12.25 -15.66 -6.83
N LEU A 300 12.59 -14.57 -7.52
CA LEU A 300 12.42 -14.44 -8.97
C LEU A 300 13.35 -15.38 -9.75
N ASN A 301 14.53 -15.69 -9.22
CA ASN A 301 15.50 -16.57 -9.88
C ASN A 301 15.40 -18.06 -9.46
N SER A 302 14.64 -18.41 -8.42
CA SER A 302 14.43 -19.80 -8.04
C SER A 302 13.59 -20.54 -9.09
N GLY A 303 14.07 -21.68 -9.58
CA GLY A 303 13.41 -22.49 -10.62
C GLY A 303 13.98 -22.41 -12.03
N GLY A 304 15.11 -21.71 -12.24
CA GLY A 304 15.84 -21.66 -13.52
C GLY A 304 16.87 -22.76 -13.75
N VAL A 305 17.07 -23.70 -12.81
CA VAL A 305 17.94 -24.86 -13.05
C VAL A 305 17.15 -25.89 -13.85
N THR A 306 17.16 -25.74 -15.18
CA THR A 306 16.87 -26.86 -16.06
C THR A 306 17.93 -27.93 -15.81
N ASN A 307 17.48 -29.12 -15.40
CA ASN A 307 18.28 -30.34 -15.38
C ASN A 307 18.93 -30.55 -16.75
N ASN A 308 20.19 -30.13 -16.92
CA ASN A 308 21.09 -30.80 -17.84
C ASN A 308 21.74 -31.93 -17.05
N ALA A 309 21.10 -33.09 -17.06
CA ALA A 309 21.81 -34.34 -16.86
C ALA A 309 22.47 -34.74 -18.19
N PRO A 310 23.72 -35.22 -18.18
CA PRO A 310 24.26 -35.98 -19.31
C PRO A 310 23.53 -37.31 -19.51
#